data_AF-A0A943VZV6-F1
#
_entry.id   AF-A0A943VZV6-F1
#
_cell.length_a   1.000
_cell.length_b   1.000
_cell.length_c   1.000
_cell.angle_alpha   90.00
_cell.angle_beta   90.00
_cell.angle_gamma   90.00
#
_symmetry.space_group_name_H-M   'P 1'
#
loop_
_entity.id
_entity.type
_entity.pdbx_description
1 polymer ?
#
loop_
_entity_poly.entity_id
_entity_poly.type
_entity_poly.pdbx_seq_one_letter_code
_entity_poly.pdbx_strand_id
1 'polypeptide(L)'
;MVTLKIQSLDDIIRAYLCGLGFTGDKAAATIEQLKTKLTENGDGDAAVEALDHLLYQSARQIFKNSSLDKPQLIALLKFCYLRSNGAQKWGGSVFEPSAIDGKMAEQLHQEIIHMAPNYVLSHMEPQPIEIPQPGKLIKKIFKHKSK
;
A
#
# COMPACT_ATOMS: atom_id res chain seq x y z
N MET A 1 -13.61 10.03 25.51
CA MET A 1 -12.40 10.29 24.71
C MET A 1 -11.22 9.77 25.53
N VAL A 2 -10.65 8.61 25.15
CA VAL A 2 -9.59 7.97 25.94
C VAL A 2 -8.27 8.62 25.52
N THR A 3 -7.68 9.41 26.42
CA THR A 3 -6.34 9.97 26.23
C THR A 3 -5.33 8.85 26.43
N LEU A 4 -4.96 8.15 25.36
CA LEU A 4 -3.85 7.20 25.39
C LEU A 4 -2.58 7.98 25.72
N LYS A 5 -2.16 7.93 26.98
CA LYS A 5 -0.95 8.55 27.49
C LYS A 5 0.23 7.68 27.05
N ILE A 6 0.56 7.71 25.77
CA ILE A 6 1.73 7.01 25.22
C ILE A 6 2.96 7.80 25.72
N GLN A 7 3.59 7.33 26.80
CA GLN A 7 4.73 8.01 27.43
C GLN A 7 6.07 7.29 27.22
N SER A 8 6.07 6.06 26.70
CA SER A 8 7.30 5.31 26.43
C SER A 8 7.55 5.16 24.94
N LEU A 9 8.83 5.17 24.55
CA LEU A 9 9.28 4.88 23.19
C LEU A 9 8.76 3.51 22.71
N ASP A 10 8.72 2.52 23.61
CA ASP A 10 8.24 1.17 23.35
C ASP A 10 6.76 1.17 22.94
N ASP A 11 5.93 1.98 23.61
CA ASP A 11 4.51 2.08 23.27
C ASP A 11 4.29 2.76 21.92
N ILE A 12 5.12 3.77 21.59
CA ILE A 12 5.10 4.43 20.27
C ILE A 12 5.45 3.42 19.17
N ILE A 13 6.57 2.72 19.34
CA ILE A 13 7.03 1.71 18.36
C ILE A 13 5.97 0.59 18.27
N ARG A 14 5.42 0.12 19.39
CA ARG A 14 4.39 -0.91 19.40
C ARG A 14 3.15 -0.46 18.62
N ALA A 15 2.64 0.74 18.87
CA ALA A 15 1.48 1.27 18.16
C ALA A 15 1.74 1.34 16.65
N TYR A 16 2.93 1.82 16.26
CA TYR A 16 3.36 1.86 14.87
C TYR A 16 3.42 0.47 14.22
N LEU A 17 4.04 -0.50 14.90
CA LEU A 17 4.16 -1.87 14.42
C LEU A 17 2.80 -2.58 14.33
N CYS A 18 1.87 -2.32 15.25
CA CYS A 18 0.50 -2.84 15.15
C CYS A 18 -0.19 -2.37 13.86
N GLY A 19 0.06 -1.13 13.42
CA GLY A 19 -0.40 -0.63 12.13
C GLY A 19 0.17 -1.38 10.91
N LEU A 20 1.28 -2.09 11.08
CA LEU A 20 1.94 -2.92 10.06
C LEU A 20 1.65 -4.43 10.21
N GLY A 21 0.71 -4.81 11.09
CA GLY A 21 0.28 -6.19 11.27
C GLY A 21 1.15 -7.02 12.23
N PHE A 22 2.03 -6.39 13.02
CA PHE A 22 2.78 -7.09 14.05
C PHE A 22 1.91 -7.43 15.27
N THR A 23 2.09 -8.64 15.79
CA THR A 23 1.35 -9.14 16.96
C THR A 23 2.25 -10.01 17.84
N GLY A 24 2.03 -9.98 19.16
CA GLY A 24 2.67 -10.88 20.12
C GLY A 24 4.21 -10.80 20.11
N ASP A 25 4.86 -11.96 20.13
CA ASP A 25 6.32 -12.09 20.28
C ASP A 25 7.12 -11.41 19.16
N LYS A 26 6.59 -11.40 17.92
CA LYS A 26 7.25 -10.72 16.80
C LYS A 26 7.27 -9.20 16.96
N ALA A 27 6.23 -8.63 17.56
CA ALA A 27 6.21 -7.22 17.90
C ALA A 27 7.28 -6.93 18.97
N ALA A 28 7.35 -7.73 20.03
CA ALA A 28 8.33 -7.57 21.10
C ALA A 28 9.78 -7.65 20.58
N ALA A 29 10.11 -8.66 19.77
CA ALA A 29 11.45 -8.79 19.20
C ALA A 29 11.84 -7.61 18.29
N THR A 30 10.87 -7.11 17.51
CA THR A 30 11.11 -5.97 16.60
C THR A 30 11.22 -4.65 17.38
N ILE A 31 10.50 -4.49 18.49
CA ILE A 31 10.64 -3.33 19.39
C ILE A 31 12.07 -3.28 19.92
N GLU A 32 12.58 -4.37 20.47
CA GLU A 32 13.95 -4.42 21.00
C GLU A 32 15.00 -4.11 19.92
N GLN A 33 14.84 -4.65 18.71
CA GLN A 33 15.69 -4.30 17.57
C GLN A 33 15.66 -2.79 17.27
N LEU A 34 14.47 -2.20 17.18
CA LEU A 34 14.29 -0.79 16.78
C LEU A 34 14.74 0.20 17.86
N LYS A 35 14.61 -0.15 19.14
CA LYS A 35 15.11 0.68 20.25
C LYS A 35 16.61 0.94 20.17
N THR A 36 17.39 -0.03 19.69
CA THR A 36 18.85 0.19 19.51
C THR A 36 19.17 1.22 18.43
N LYS A 37 18.21 1.55 17.56
CA LYS A 37 18.37 2.44 16.41
C LYS A 37 17.72 3.80 16.60
N LEU A 38 16.76 3.89 17.51
CA LEU A 38 16.03 5.10 17.83
C LEU A 38 16.63 5.73 19.09
N THR A 39 16.97 7.00 19.04
CA THR A 39 17.41 7.72 20.23
C THR A 39 16.21 8.02 21.12
N GLU A 40 16.38 7.85 22.44
CA GLU A 40 15.39 8.20 23.47
C GLU A 40 15.25 9.72 23.63
N ASN A 41 14.83 10.40 22.57
CA ASN A 41 14.30 11.75 22.71
C ASN A 41 12.80 11.59 22.89
N GLY A 42 12.25 12.07 24.00
CA GLY A 42 10.83 11.89 24.39
C GLY A 42 9.79 12.55 23.48
N ASP A 43 10.14 12.79 22.21
CA ASP A 43 9.27 13.31 21.16
C ASP A 43 8.78 12.15 20.28
N GLY A 44 7.48 11.88 20.38
CA GLY A 44 6.84 10.80 19.63
C GLY A 44 6.83 11.02 18.12
N ASP A 45 6.77 12.27 17.67
CA ASP A 45 6.77 12.59 16.24
C ASP A 45 8.14 12.30 15.63
N ALA A 46 9.22 12.63 16.35
CA ALA A 46 10.58 12.31 15.94
C ALA A 46 10.82 10.78 15.84
N ALA A 47 10.27 10.01 16.78
CA ALA A 47 10.35 8.54 16.73
C ALA A 47 9.62 7.97 15.50
N VAL A 48 8.43 8.47 15.20
CA VAL A 48 7.66 8.06 14.01
C VAL A 48 8.38 8.46 12.72
N GLU A 49 8.94 9.67 12.65
CA GLU A 49 9.70 10.13 11.49
C GLU A 49 10.95 9.28 11.25
N ALA A 50 11.65 8.88 12.31
CA ALA A 50 12.80 7.99 12.22
C ALA A 50 12.43 6.60 11.70
N LEU A 51 11.31 6.02 12.18
CA LEU A 51 10.77 4.76 11.66
C LEU A 51 10.40 4.86 10.18
N ASP A 52 9.74 5.95 9.79
CA ASP A 52 9.39 6.23 8.39
C ASP A 52 10.63 6.43 7.52
N HIS A 53 11.71 6.99 8.07
CA HIS A 53 12.98 7.11 7.36
C HIS A 53 13.63 5.75 7.11
N LEU A 54 13.60 4.83 8.08
CA LEU A 54 14.08 3.45 7.89
C LEU A 54 13.28 2.73 6.79
N LEU A 55 11.95 2.82 6.83
CA LEU A 55 11.10 2.26 5.78
C LEU A 55 11.38 2.88 4.42
N TYR A 56 11.61 4.19 4.36
CA TYR A 56 11.96 4.84 3.10
C TYR A 56 13.26 4.30 2.50
N GLN A 57 14.29 4.06 3.31
CA GLN A 57 15.54 3.48 2.84
C GLN A 57 15.33 2.08 2.23
N SER A 58 14.54 1.24 2.89
CA SER A 58 14.15 -0.08 2.35
C SER A 58 13.30 0.04 1.10
N ALA A 59 12.33 0.97 1.08
CA ALA A 59 11.47 1.23 -0.07
C ALA A 59 12.28 1.63 -1.31
N ARG A 60 13.34 2.44 -1.14
CA ARG A 60 14.24 2.80 -2.25
C ARG A 60 15.02 1.61 -2.80
N GLN A 61 15.34 0.63 -1.96
CA GLN A 61 16.02 -0.59 -2.43
C GLN A 61 15.08 -1.53 -3.17
N ILE A 62 13.82 -1.60 -2.75
CA ILE A 62 12.80 -2.43 -3.39
C ILE A 62 12.38 -1.73 -4.69
N PHE A 63 11.81 -0.54 -4.61
CA PHE A 63 11.21 0.18 -5.73
C PHE A 63 12.18 1.14 -6.43
N LYS A 64 13.36 0.65 -6.84
CA LYS A 64 14.47 1.47 -7.36
C LYS A 64 14.11 2.42 -8.51
N ASN A 65 13.14 2.02 -9.33
CA ASN A 65 12.74 2.76 -10.54
C ASN A 65 11.48 3.62 -10.33
N SER A 66 11.00 3.75 -9.10
CA SER A 66 9.80 4.53 -8.80
C SER A 66 10.10 6.04 -8.85
N SER A 67 9.20 6.80 -9.45
CA SER A 67 9.20 8.28 -9.44
C SER A 67 8.38 8.87 -8.30
N LEU A 68 7.84 8.02 -7.41
CA LEU A 68 7.03 8.44 -6.27
C LEU A 68 7.87 9.22 -5.25
N ASP A 69 7.23 10.18 -4.59
CA ASP A 69 7.87 10.95 -3.50
C ASP A 69 8.07 10.08 -2.24
N LYS A 70 8.84 10.61 -1.26
CA LYS A 70 9.13 9.89 0.00
C LYS A 70 7.85 9.41 0.70
N PRO A 71 6.84 10.26 0.96
CA PRO A 71 5.58 9.82 1.58
C PRO A 71 4.86 8.70 0.81
N GLN A 72 4.78 8.81 -0.52
CA GLN A 72 4.13 7.82 -1.38
C GLN A 72 4.90 6.50 -1.41
N LEU A 73 6.24 6.53 -1.45
CA LEU A 73 7.07 5.32 -1.36
C LEU A 73 6.89 4.59 -0.04
N ILE A 74 6.87 5.34 1.07
CA ILE A 74 6.62 4.76 2.40
C ILE A 74 5.22 4.14 2.42
N ALA A 75 4.20 4.85 1.96
CA ALA A 75 2.83 4.35 1.91
C ALA A 75 2.71 3.08 1.06
N LEU A 76 3.34 3.05 -0.11
CA LEU A 76 3.38 1.88 -0.98
C LEU A 76 4.04 0.69 -0.29
N LEU A 77 5.19 0.90 0.37
CA LEU A 77 5.86 -0.17 1.11
C LEU A 77 4.97 -0.69 2.25
N LYS A 78 4.41 0.20 3.07
CA LYS A 78 3.50 -0.17 4.17
C LYS A 78 2.32 -1.00 3.65
N PHE A 79 1.72 -0.57 2.54
CA PHE A 79 0.63 -1.29 1.88
C PHE A 79 1.05 -2.69 1.42
N CYS A 80 2.11 -2.80 0.61
CA CYS A 80 2.56 -4.08 0.06
C CYS A 80 2.98 -5.05 1.17
N TYR A 81 3.65 -4.54 2.21
CA TYR A 81 4.08 -5.30 3.36
C TYR A 81 2.89 -5.84 4.16
N LEU A 82 1.89 -5.01 4.45
CA LEU A 82 0.68 -5.43 5.14
C LEU A 82 -0.10 -6.46 4.32
N ARG A 83 -0.27 -6.20 3.02
CA ARG A 83 -1.00 -7.09 2.10
C ARG A 83 -0.35 -8.47 1.97
N SER A 84 0.98 -8.50 2.02
CA SER A 84 1.81 -9.71 1.99
C SER A 84 1.84 -10.50 3.31
N ASN A 85 1.18 -10.02 4.38
CA ASN A 85 1.36 -10.52 5.75
C ASN A 85 2.83 -10.46 6.19
N GLY A 86 3.50 -9.36 5.86
CA GLY A 86 4.95 -9.19 5.98
C GLY A 86 5.46 -9.32 7.41
N ALA A 87 4.70 -8.84 8.40
CA ALA A 87 5.06 -8.97 9.82
C ALA A 87 5.28 -10.43 10.22
N GLN A 88 4.51 -11.35 9.64
CA GLN A 88 4.65 -12.77 9.91
C GLN A 88 5.77 -13.42 9.08
N LYS A 89 5.98 -12.98 7.85
CA LYS A 89 6.99 -13.57 6.95
C LYS A 89 8.42 -13.11 7.25
N TRP A 90 8.59 -11.82 7.51
CA TRP A 90 9.90 -11.16 7.54
C TRP A 90 10.15 -10.35 8.81
N GLY A 91 9.12 -10.02 9.58
CA GLY A 91 9.26 -9.27 10.82
C GLY A 91 10.04 -7.95 10.62
N GLY A 92 10.93 -7.65 11.57
CA GLY A 92 11.72 -6.40 11.59
C GLY A 92 12.66 -6.18 10.40
N SER A 93 12.89 -7.17 9.53
CA SER A 93 13.80 -7.04 8.39
C SER A 93 13.42 -5.93 7.41
N VAL A 94 12.14 -5.53 7.34
CA VAL A 94 11.71 -4.42 6.49
C VAL A 94 12.29 -3.06 6.92
N PHE A 95 12.72 -2.93 8.19
CA PHE A 95 13.38 -1.74 8.71
C PHE A 95 14.90 -1.76 8.49
N GLU A 96 15.43 -2.83 7.88
CA GLU A 96 16.84 -3.03 7.60
C GLU A 96 17.08 -3.09 6.09
N PRO A 97 17.56 -2.02 5.45
CA PRO A 97 17.81 -2.04 4.02
C PRO A 97 18.77 -3.17 3.62
N SER A 98 19.78 -3.47 4.44
CA SER A 98 20.72 -4.57 4.19
C SER A 98 20.10 -5.97 4.32
N ALA A 99 18.93 -6.12 4.94
CA ALA A 99 18.24 -7.41 5.08
C ALA A 99 17.20 -7.66 3.98
N ILE A 100 17.03 -6.71 3.04
CA ILE A 100 16.11 -6.88 1.92
C ILE A 100 16.71 -7.88 0.93
N ASP A 101 16.18 -9.10 0.93
CA ASP A 101 16.54 -10.12 -0.05
C ASP A 101 15.69 -10.01 -1.34
N GLY A 102 16.16 -10.67 -2.40
CA GLY A 102 15.49 -10.64 -3.70
C GLY A 102 14.07 -11.21 -3.68
N LYS A 103 13.81 -12.19 -2.80
CA LYS A 103 12.51 -12.87 -2.70
C LYS A 103 11.47 -11.97 -2.05
N MET A 104 11.85 -11.27 -0.99
CA MET A 104 11.05 -10.25 -0.33
C MET A 104 10.72 -9.13 -1.31
N ALA A 105 11.73 -8.62 -2.02
CA ALA A 105 11.53 -7.57 -3.01
C ALA A 105 10.55 -8.03 -4.10
N GLU A 106 10.71 -9.23 -4.65
CA GLU A 106 9.81 -9.76 -5.69
C GLU A 106 8.37 -9.89 -5.19
N GLN A 107 8.15 -10.45 -4.00
CA GLN A 107 6.80 -10.58 -3.43
C GLN A 107 6.15 -9.22 -3.17
N LEU A 108 6.91 -8.25 -2.67
CA LEU A 108 6.40 -6.90 -2.46
C LEU A 108 6.08 -6.18 -3.77
N HIS A 109 6.80 -6.46 -4.87
CA HIS A 109 6.46 -5.94 -6.19
C HIS A 109 5.16 -6.51 -6.75
N GLN A 110 4.87 -7.79 -6.48
CA GLN A 110 3.65 -8.45 -6.96
C GLN A 110 2.37 -7.84 -6.35
N GLU A 111 2.48 -7.25 -5.15
CA GLU A 111 1.38 -6.58 -4.47
C GLU A 111 1.23 -5.10 -4.84
N ILE A 112 2.10 -4.56 -5.71
CA ILE A 112 1.98 -3.16 -6.16
C ILE A 112 0.65 -2.98 -6.87
N ILE A 113 -0.19 -2.08 -6.34
CA ILE A 113 -1.33 -1.57 -7.09
C ILE A 113 -0.78 -0.54 -8.07
N HIS A 114 -0.81 -0.88 -9.35
CA HIS A 114 -0.59 0.11 -10.40
C HIS A 114 -1.73 1.12 -10.34
N MET A 115 -1.41 2.39 -10.11
CA MET A 115 -2.39 3.46 -10.30
C MET A 115 -2.87 3.39 -11.76
N ALA A 116 -4.18 3.47 -11.96
CA ALA A 116 -4.74 3.59 -13.29
C ALA A 116 -4.01 4.75 -14.02
N PRO A 117 -3.63 4.58 -15.29
CA PRO A 117 -3.00 5.65 -16.04
C PRO A 117 -3.89 6.89 -15.97
N ASN A 118 -3.27 8.07 -15.96
CA ASN A 118 -4.00 9.34 -16.00
C ASN A 118 -5.02 9.28 -17.14
N TYR A 119 -6.31 9.38 -16.79
CA TYR A 119 -7.37 9.37 -17.79
C TYR A 119 -7.12 10.53 -18.75
N VAL A 120 -6.84 10.22 -20.02
CA VAL A 120 -6.89 11.20 -21.09
C VAL A 120 -8.33 11.24 -21.54
N LEU A 121 -9.05 12.32 -21.21
CA LEU A 121 -10.33 12.60 -21.83
C LEU A 121 -10.05 12.92 -23.30
N SER A 122 -10.22 11.93 -24.17
CA SER A 122 -10.22 12.16 -25.60
C SER A 122 -11.59 12.66 -26.05
N HIS A 123 -11.59 13.44 -27.13
CA HIS A 123 -12.84 13.84 -27.75
C HIS A 123 -13.51 12.60 -28.34
N MET A 124 -14.72 12.26 -27.86
CA MET A 124 -15.49 11.17 -28.45
C MET A 124 -16.03 11.66 -29.79
N GLU A 125 -15.71 10.94 -30.87
CA GLU A 125 -16.33 11.21 -32.17
C GLU A 125 -17.85 11.01 -32.07
N PRO A 126 -18.66 11.85 -32.76
CA PRO A 126 -20.11 11.71 -32.78
C PRO A 126 -20.50 10.27 -33.14
N GLN A 127 -21.16 9.58 -32.21
CA GLN A 127 -21.68 8.26 -32.50
C GLN A 127 -22.78 8.40 -33.55
N PRO A 128 -22.76 7.60 -34.63
CA PRO A 128 -23.81 7.65 -35.62
C PRO A 128 -25.13 7.28 -34.94
N ILE A 129 -26.10 8.20 -34.99
CA ILE A 129 -27.46 7.89 -34.57
C ILE A 129 -28.04 6.99 -35.67
N GLU A 130 -28.09 5.69 -35.41
CA GLU A 130 -28.87 4.79 -36.25
C GLU A 130 -30.33 5.23 -36.16
N ILE A 131 -30.82 5.91 -37.20
CA ILE A 131 -32.24 6.21 -37.31
C ILE A 131 -32.94 4.85 -37.39
N PRO A 132 -33.84 4.53 -36.44
CA PRO A 132 -34.57 3.28 -36.49
C PRO A 132 -35.34 3.22 -37.81
N GLN A 133 -34.94 2.32 -38.73
CA GLN A 133 -35.67 2.13 -39.98
C GLN A 133 -37.07 1.61 -39.61
N PRO A 134 -38.16 2.38 -39.81
CA PRO A 134 -39.50 1.97 -39.38
C PRO A 134 -39.91 0.64 -40.03
N GLY A 135 -39.46 0.38 -41.27
CA GLY A 135 -39.69 -0.89 -41.98
C GLY A 135 -39.03 -2.13 -41.36
N LYS A 136 -38.01 -1.97 -40.50
CA LYS A 136 -37.35 -3.09 -39.78
C LYS A 136 -37.82 -3.21 -38.33
N LEU A 137 -38.29 -2.13 -37.70
CA LEU A 137 -38.92 -2.20 -36.37
C LEU A 137 -40.24 -2.95 -36.40
N ILE A 138 -41.09 -2.67 -37.39
CA ILE A 138 -42.38 -3.35 -37.55
C ILE A 138 -42.16 -4.85 -37.79
N LYS A 139 -41.17 -5.26 -38.60
CA LYS A 139 -40.84 -6.68 -38.82
C LYS A 139 -40.31 -7.40 -37.56
N LYS A 140 -39.66 -6.68 -36.64
CA LYS A 140 -39.21 -7.26 -35.34
C LYS A 140 -40.35 -7.35 -34.33
N ILE A 141 -41.28 -6.40 -34.33
CA ILE A 141 -42.44 -6.39 -33.41
C ILE A 141 -43.50 -7.43 -33.82
N PHE A 142 -43.74 -7.61 -35.13
CA PHE A 142 -44.78 -8.52 -35.64
C PHE A 142 -44.30 -9.94 -35.96
N LYS A 143 -43.03 -10.28 -35.70
CA LYS A 143 -42.60 -11.69 -35.64
C LYS A 143 -42.93 -12.31 -34.28
N HIS A 144 -44.18 -12.15 -33.83
CA HIS A 144 -44.74 -13.02 -32.82
C HIS A 144 -45.31 -14.26 -33.52
N LYS A 145 -44.77 -15.41 -33.11
CA LYS A 145 -45.05 -16.77 -33.58
C LYS A 145 -46.50 -17.00 -34.03
N SER A 146 -46.69 -17.35 -35.31
CA SER A 146 -47.70 -18.36 -35.64
C SER A 146 -47.05 -19.72 -35.39
N LYS A 147 -47.76 -20.59 -34.66
CA LYS A 147 -47.49 -22.03 -34.62
C LYS A 147 -47.59 -22.62 -36.02
#